data_AF-A0A938C047-F1
#
_entry.id   AF-A0A938C047-F1
#
_cell.length_a   1.000
_cell.length_b   1.000
_cell.length_c   1.000
_cell.angle_alpha   90.00
_cell.angle_beta   90.00
_cell.angle_gamma   90.00
#
_symmetry.space_group_name_H-M   'P 1'
#
loop_
_entity.id
_entity.type
_entity.pdbx_description
1 polymer ?
#
loop_
_entity_poly.entity_id
_entity_poly.type
_entity_poly.pdbx_seq_one_letter_code
_entity_poly.pdbx_strand_id
1 'polypeptide(L)'
;MPRLHSKRGPMHEINVVPYVDVMLVLLVIFMVTAPLVTPGVIELPSVGAASAPKLAPVEVIIREDRSLSVRERDPAGRILSERAIAIG
;
A
#
# COMPACT_ATOMS: atom_id res chain seq x y z
N MET A 1 -71.87 -29.06 42.34
CA MET A 1 -70.88 -29.54 41.35
C MET A 1 -70.04 -28.35 40.90
N PRO A 2 -68.74 -28.26 41.23
CA PRO A 2 -67.90 -27.13 40.82
C PRO A 2 -67.20 -27.42 39.48
N ARG A 3 -67.26 -26.48 38.53
CA ARG A 3 -66.49 -26.54 37.28
C ARG A 3 -65.14 -25.85 37.46
N LEU A 4 -64.07 -26.60 37.25
CA LEU A 4 -62.68 -26.15 37.34
C LEU A 4 -62.36 -25.12 36.25
N HIS A 5 -61.79 -24.00 36.67
CA HIS A 5 -61.29 -22.93 35.83
C HIS A 5 -60.04 -23.44 35.09
N SER A 6 -60.12 -23.59 33.76
CA SER A 6 -58.96 -23.92 32.92
C SER A 6 -58.13 -22.66 32.70
N LYS A 7 -57.03 -22.54 33.44
CA LYS A 7 -56.07 -21.45 33.32
C LYS A 7 -55.26 -21.67 32.04
N ARG A 8 -55.70 -21.09 30.92
CA ARG A 8 -54.87 -20.94 29.72
C ARG A 8 -53.73 -19.99 30.05
N GLY A 9 -52.54 -20.54 30.29
CA GLY A 9 -51.31 -19.74 30.34
C GLY A 9 -51.05 -19.09 28.97
N PRO A 10 -50.50 -17.87 28.91
CA PRO A 10 -50.16 -17.24 27.65
C PRO A 10 -49.05 -18.04 26.96
N MET A 11 -49.33 -18.56 25.77
CA MET A 11 -48.29 -19.15 24.92
C MET A 11 -47.43 -18.02 24.38
N HIS A 12 -46.23 -17.88 24.93
CA HIS A 12 -45.23 -16.91 24.51
C HIS A 12 -44.21 -17.61 23.60
N GLU A 13 -44.69 -18.16 22.48
CA GLU A 13 -43.80 -18.53 21.39
C GLU A 13 -43.37 -17.23 20.72
N ILE A 14 -42.19 -16.75 21.11
CA ILE A 14 -41.54 -15.67 20.39
C ILE A 14 -41.27 -16.23 18.99
N ASN A 15 -41.85 -15.63 17.97
CA ASN A 15 -41.41 -15.87 16.61
C ASN A 15 -39.92 -15.50 16.58
N VAL A 16 -39.04 -16.51 16.53
CA VAL A 16 -37.58 -16.32 16.45
C VAL A 16 -37.17 -15.72 15.11
N VAL A 17 -38.03 -15.83 14.10
CA VAL A 17 -37.84 -15.29 12.75
C VAL A 17 -37.66 -13.76 12.76
N PRO A 18 -38.52 -12.95 13.41
CA PRO A 18 -38.30 -11.51 13.59
C PRO A 18 -36.94 -11.13 14.18
N TYR A 19 -36.46 -11.85 15.19
CA TYR A 19 -35.20 -11.52 15.86
C TYR A 19 -33.99 -11.90 15.01
N VAL A 20 -34.07 -13.06 14.35
CA VAL A 20 -33.05 -13.51 13.40
C VAL A 20 -32.95 -12.54 12.24
N ASP A 21 -34.07 -12.02 11.71
CA ASP A 21 -34.08 -11.03 10.63
C ASP A 21 -33.32 -9.74 11.02
N VAL A 22 -33.60 -9.19 12.20
CA VAL A 22 -32.88 -7.99 12.71
C VAL A 22 -31.38 -8.26 12.88
N MET A 23 -31.00 -9.41 13.44
CA MET A 23 -29.59 -9.76 13.61
C MET A 23 -28.88 -9.96 12.26
N LEU A 24 -29.54 -10.58 11.29
CA LEU A 24 -29.00 -10.77 9.93
C LEU A 24 -28.87 -9.44 9.18
N VAL A 25 -29.83 -8.53 9.31
CA VAL A 25 -29.76 -7.17 8.74
C VAL A 25 -28.53 -6.42 9.26
N LEU A 26 -28.25 -6.50 10.57
CA LEU A 26 -27.05 -5.88 11.16
C LEU A 26 -25.74 -6.48 10.60
N LEU A 27 -25.68 -7.80 10.39
CA LEU A 27 -24.52 -8.46 9.78
C LEU A 27 -24.30 -8.02 8.32
N VAL A 28 -25.37 -7.89 7.54
CA VAL A 28 -25.30 -7.42 6.14
C VAL A 28 -24.82 -5.97 6.09
N ILE A 29 -25.29 -5.09 6.97
CA ILE A 29 -24.81 -3.70 7.06
C ILE A 29 -23.30 -3.67 7.34
N PHE A 30 -22.81 -4.47 8.29
CA PHE A 30 -21.37 -4.54 8.57
C PHE A 30 -20.56 -5.12 7.40
N MET A 31 -21.06 -6.15 6.72
CA MET A 31 -20.39 -6.72 5.55
C MET A 31 -20.29 -5.71 4.38
N VAL A 32 -21.31 -4.89 4.16
CA VAL A 32 -21.35 -3.90 3.07
C VAL A 32 -20.56 -2.62 3.39
N THR A 33 -20.35 -2.29 4.67
CA THR A 33 -19.56 -1.10 5.05
C THR A 33 -18.05 -1.31 4.95
N ALA A 34 -17.55 -2.53 5.11
CA ALA A 34 -16.14 -2.87 4.93
C ALA A 34 -15.53 -2.53 3.54
N PRO A 35 -16.19 -2.83 2.39
CA PRO A 35 -15.66 -2.48 1.07
C PRO A 35 -15.65 -0.98 0.77
N LEU A 36 -16.26 -0.14 1.62
CA LEU A 36 -16.18 1.33 1.48
C LEU A 36 -14.88 1.92 2.03
N VAL A 37 -14.07 1.13 2.73
CA VAL A 37 -12.68 1.50 3.03
C VAL A 37 -11.88 1.28 1.76
N THR A 38 -11.81 2.31 0.91
CA THR A 38 -10.90 2.31 -0.23
C THR A 38 -9.50 1.99 0.30
N PRO A 39 -8.83 0.91 -0.13
CA PRO A 39 -7.42 0.78 0.14
C PRO A 39 -6.77 2.04 -0.39
N GLY A 40 -6.20 2.84 0.51
CA GLY A 40 -5.56 4.10 0.16
C GLY A 40 -4.66 3.83 -1.02
N VAL A 41 -4.85 4.58 -2.10
CA VAL A 41 -4.02 4.45 -3.29
C VAL A 41 -2.59 4.71 -2.83
N ILE A 42 -1.84 3.63 -2.61
CA ILE A 42 -0.41 3.72 -2.35
C ILE A 42 0.16 4.07 -3.71
N GLU A 43 0.57 5.32 -3.88
CA GLU A 43 1.45 5.69 -4.98
C GLU A 43 2.77 4.93 -4.77
N LEU A 44 2.83 3.69 -5.27
CA LEU A 44 4.12 3.09 -5.52
C LEU A 44 4.79 3.99 -6.56
N PRO A 45 6.00 4.51 -6.30
CA PRO A 45 6.77 5.13 -7.36
C PRO A 45 6.95 4.05 -8.43
N SER A 46 6.17 4.15 -9.50
CA SER A 46 6.47 3.40 -10.69
C SER A 46 7.83 3.89 -11.10
N VAL A 47 8.81 2.99 -11.13
CA VAL A 47 10.02 3.15 -11.94
C VAL A 47 9.59 3.14 -13.41
N GLY A 48 8.76 4.12 -13.77
CA GLY A 48 8.24 4.35 -15.10
C GLY A 48 9.45 4.74 -15.91
N ALA A 49 9.95 3.77 -16.67
CA ALA A 49 11.10 3.86 -17.56
C ALA A 49 12.23 4.68 -16.92
N ALA A 50 13.22 4.01 -16.33
CA ALA A 50 14.54 4.61 -16.28
C ALA A 50 14.86 5.07 -17.71
N SER A 51 14.60 6.35 -18.00
CA SER A 51 15.09 7.03 -19.17
C SER A 51 16.57 6.78 -19.04
N ALA A 52 17.07 5.84 -19.84
CA ALA A 52 18.46 5.43 -19.81
C ALA A 52 19.24 6.73 -19.69
N PRO A 53 20.08 6.92 -18.65
CA PRO A 53 20.80 8.17 -18.52
C PRO A 53 21.63 8.31 -19.80
N LYS A 54 21.17 9.11 -20.76
CA LYS A 54 21.96 9.56 -21.91
C LYS A 54 22.85 10.71 -21.44
N LEU A 55 23.44 10.52 -20.27
CA LEU A 55 24.44 11.39 -19.71
C LEU A 55 25.69 10.55 -19.67
N ALA A 56 26.65 10.96 -20.49
CA ALA A 56 28.06 10.63 -20.34
C ALA A 56 28.41 10.59 -18.83
N PRO A 57 28.71 9.41 -18.24
CA PRO A 57 29.04 9.34 -16.83
C PRO A 57 30.38 10.06 -16.61
N VAL A 58 30.42 10.96 -15.63
CA VAL A 58 31.66 11.57 -15.16
C VAL A 58 32.27 10.62 -14.12
N GLU A 59 33.46 10.11 -14.41
CA GLU A 59 34.21 9.19 -13.55
C GLU A 59 35.14 10.00 -12.66
N VAL A 60 34.99 9.87 -11.33
CA VAL A 60 35.86 10.52 -10.34
C VAL A 60 36.77 9.45 -9.74
N ILE A 61 38.07 9.57 -9.98
CA ILE A 61 39.10 8.65 -9.51
C ILE A 61 39.73 9.26 -8.26
N ILE A 62 39.62 8.55 -7.14
CA ILE A 62 40.24 8.92 -5.87
C ILE A 62 41.40 7.98 -5.63
N ARG A 63 42.61 8.53 -5.52
CA ARG A 63 43.82 7.76 -5.24
C ARG A 63 44.19 7.86 -3.76
N GLU A 64 44.94 6.87 -3.27
CA GLU A 64 45.40 6.80 -1.87
C GLU A 64 46.29 7.99 -1.49
N ASP A 65 47.02 8.55 -2.46
CA ASP A 65 47.83 9.77 -2.34
C ASP A 65 47.00 11.06 -2.20
N ARG A 66 45.67 10.93 -2.05
CA ARG A 66 44.68 12.03 -2.01
C ARG A 66 44.60 12.84 -3.31
N SER A 67 45.20 12.38 -4.40
CA SER A 67 44.95 12.99 -5.70
C SER A 67 43.56 12.60 -6.20
N LEU A 68 42.87 13.59 -6.75
CA LEU A 68 41.61 13.40 -7.47
C LEU A 68 41.90 13.55 -8.96
N SER A 69 41.37 12.65 -9.79
CA SER A 69 41.23 12.92 -11.22
C SER A 69 39.79 12.75 -11.67
N VAL A 70 39.33 13.68 -12.49
CA VAL A 70 38.01 13.65 -13.11
C VAL A 70 38.17 13.27 -14.56
N ARG A 71 37.49 12.22 -14.98
CA ARG A 71 37.49 11.70 -16.33
C ARG A 71 36.09 11.80 -16.91
N GLU A 72 35.95 12.58 -17.97
CA GLU A 72 34.70 12.70 -18.72
C GLU A 72 34.72 11.70 -19.89
N ARG A 73 33.65 10.91 -20.01
CA ARG A 73 33.53 9.86 -21.02
C ARG A 73 32.34 10.13 -21.92
N ASP A 74 32.52 10.07 -23.23
CA ASP A 74 31.39 10.17 -24.15
C ASP A 74 30.44 8.95 -24.06
N PRO A 75 29.23 9.01 -24.61
CA PRO A 75 28.31 7.86 -24.65
C PRO A 75 28.87 6.63 -25.41
N ALA A 76 29.94 6.78 -26.19
CA ALA A 76 30.63 5.72 -26.91
C ALA A 76 31.84 5.14 -26.14
N GLY A 77 32.04 5.57 -24.90
CA GLY A 77 33.08 5.06 -24.01
C GLY A 77 34.45 5.72 -24.17
N ARG A 78 34.60 6.76 -24.99
CA ARG A 78 35.86 7.47 -25.24
C ARG A 78 36.11 8.52 -24.16
N ILE A 79 37.37 8.66 -23.77
CA ILE A 79 37.80 9.69 -22.82
C ILE A 79 37.85 11.03 -23.57
N LEU A 80 37.03 11.98 -23.15
CA LEU A 80 36.99 13.34 -23.70
C LEU A 80 38.00 14.25 -23.01
N SER A 81 38.07 14.16 -21.69
CA SER A 81 38.99 14.94 -20.88
C SER A 81 39.36 14.19 -19.59
N GLU A 82 40.63 14.28 -19.20
CA GLU A 82 41.10 13.86 -17.87
C GLU A 82 41.74 15.07 -17.21
N ARG A 83 41.18 15.51 -16.08
CA ARG A 83 41.69 16.66 -15.31
C ARG A 83 42.12 16.16 -13.93
N ALA A 84 43.38 16.40 -13.57
CA ALA A 84 43.85 16.21 -12.20
C ALA A 84 43.42 17.42 -11.35
N ILE A 85 42.78 17.14 -10.21
CA ILE A 85 42.44 18.11 -9.19
C ILE A 85 43.42 17.88 -8.03
N ALA A 86 44.35 18.81 -7.84
CA ALA A 86 45.16 18.85 -6.64
C ALA A 86 44.27 19.35 -5.49
N ILE A 87 43.99 18.49 -4.52
CA ILE A 87 43.46 18.94 -3.23
C ILE A 87 44.67 19.41 -2.43
N GLY A 88 44.79 20.73 -2.23
CA GLY A 88 45.81 21.33 -1.37
C GLY A 88 45.60 21.02 0.10
#